data_AF-A0AAD6V318-F1
#
_entry.id   AF-A0AAD6V318-F1
#
_cell.length_a   1.000
_cell.length_b   1.000
_cell.length_c   1.000
_cell.angle_alpha   90.00
_cell.angle_beta   90.00
_cell.angle_gamma   90.00
#
_symmetry.space_group_name_H-M   'P 1'
#
loop_
_entity.id
_entity.type
_entity.pdbx_description
1 polymer ?
#
loop_
_entity_poly.entity_id
_entity_poly.type
_entity_poly.pdbx_seq_one_letter_code
_entity_poly.pdbx_strand_id
1 'polypeptide(L)'
;MRSHHRKPSSLRPRTHNRHHRERAHDHAAPPPAITLARPPFADIARDALAAAAPDLAAVPADFIRHGLRATAPAMLAGIAALAPSHVPQALPRSRLPPALSVPLRAPAPGTPHPPLPTHIVAVSAAAKSSKDEMDGPTRPFPMHAVVLAAHCTKLTRLPPSSSPSPPLPGRIRHPPLLDVHRPPRRRLLRAPARPLLLPRAPRRRAVLHRLHPGSAPDPAHAFLAGILSLRTAQRALASHLYAAASGNLTTLMEHAGHVKELWQDMVALGVCDPGLWAALDVAWETVLGAMNLAAHPNAQ
;
A
#
# COMPACT_ATOMS: atom_id res chain seq x y z
N MET A 1 -81.53 -28.99 10.32
CA MET A 1 -82.19 -29.38 9.06
C MET A 1 -82.69 -28.13 8.36
N ARG A 2 -82.25 -27.91 7.10
CA ARG A 2 -82.79 -26.92 6.13
C ARG A 2 -82.53 -25.43 6.52
N SER A 3 -82.22 -24.49 5.64
CA SER A 3 -81.98 -24.46 4.21
C SER A 3 -81.21 -23.17 3.88
N HIS A 4 -80.52 -23.20 2.75
CA HIS A 4 -79.83 -22.13 2.04
C HIS A 4 -80.55 -20.77 1.98
N HIS A 5 -79.77 -19.67 2.07
CA HIS A 5 -79.83 -18.65 1.01
C HIS A 5 -78.50 -17.90 0.83
N ARG A 6 -77.99 -18.03 -0.41
CA ARG A 6 -76.83 -17.37 -0.99
C ARG A 6 -77.13 -15.89 -1.24
N LYS A 7 -76.20 -15.00 -0.87
CA LYS A 7 -76.10 -13.65 -1.44
C LYS A 7 -75.03 -13.66 -2.54
N PRO A 8 -75.30 -13.11 -3.75
CA PRO A 8 -74.31 -13.05 -4.81
C PRO A 8 -73.34 -11.88 -4.57
N SER A 9 -72.06 -12.24 -4.47
CA SER A 9 -70.91 -11.32 -4.46
C SER A 9 -70.77 -10.63 -5.81
N SER A 10 -70.68 -9.30 -5.81
CA SER A 10 -70.39 -8.50 -6.99
C SER A 10 -68.98 -8.79 -7.50
N LEU A 11 -68.90 -9.35 -8.71
CA LEU A 11 -67.70 -9.46 -9.52
C LEU A 11 -67.22 -8.07 -9.94
N ARG A 12 -66.10 -7.61 -9.35
CA ARG A 12 -65.31 -6.51 -9.94
C ARG A 12 -64.18 -7.12 -10.78
N PRO A 13 -64.02 -6.73 -12.06
CA PRO A 13 -62.89 -7.18 -12.87
C PRO A 13 -61.60 -6.56 -12.33
N ARG A 14 -60.70 -7.41 -11.85
CA ARG A 14 -59.31 -7.06 -11.53
C ARG A 14 -58.59 -6.83 -12.86
N THR A 15 -58.45 -5.57 -13.24
CA THR A 15 -57.57 -5.16 -14.33
C THR A 15 -56.12 -5.51 -13.98
N HIS A 16 -55.51 -6.34 -14.83
CA HIS A 16 -54.08 -6.52 -14.90
C HIS A 16 -53.39 -5.16 -14.99
N ASN A 17 -52.53 -4.83 -14.04
CA ASN A 17 -51.48 -3.84 -14.28
C ASN A 17 -50.11 -4.49 -14.04
N ARG A 18 -49.64 -5.06 -15.15
CA ARG A 18 -48.32 -5.62 -15.38
C ARG A 18 -47.36 -4.44 -15.60
N HIS A 19 -46.78 -3.93 -14.53
CA HIS A 19 -45.58 -3.11 -14.59
C HIS A 19 -44.55 -3.57 -13.55
N HIS A 20 -44.09 -4.81 -13.72
CA HIS A 20 -42.69 -5.13 -13.41
C HIS A 20 -41.83 -4.33 -14.39
N ARG A 21 -41.47 -3.11 -14.01
CA ARG A 21 -40.27 -2.44 -14.52
C ARG A 21 -39.36 -2.27 -13.32
N GLU A 22 -38.86 -3.42 -12.90
CA GLU A 22 -37.80 -3.58 -11.92
C GLU A 22 -36.62 -2.75 -12.41
N ARG A 23 -36.42 -1.62 -11.74
CA ARG A 23 -35.23 -0.79 -11.86
C ARG A 23 -34.07 -1.65 -11.34
N ALA A 24 -33.42 -2.37 -12.25
CA ALA A 24 -32.03 -2.74 -12.09
C ALA A 24 -31.26 -1.43 -11.95
N HIS A 25 -31.08 -0.98 -10.70
CA HIS A 25 -30.06 0.00 -10.39
C HIS A 25 -28.73 -0.69 -10.64
N ASP A 26 -28.20 -0.48 -11.84
CA ASP A 26 -26.78 -0.64 -12.11
C ASP A 26 -26.02 0.05 -10.97
N HIS A 27 -25.40 -0.76 -10.11
CA HIS A 27 -24.38 -0.32 -9.19
C HIS A 27 -23.12 0.01 -10.00
N ALA A 28 -23.23 0.97 -10.91
CA ALA A 28 -22.08 1.57 -11.55
C ALA A 28 -21.27 2.26 -10.45
N ALA A 29 -20.09 1.73 -10.17
CA ALA A 29 -19.16 2.35 -9.25
C ALA A 29 -18.92 3.81 -9.69
N PRO A 30 -18.93 4.79 -8.76
CA PRO A 30 -18.72 6.18 -9.12
C PRO A 30 -17.38 6.33 -9.85
N PRO A 31 -17.30 7.19 -10.88
CA PRO A 31 -16.07 7.38 -11.63
C PRO A 31 -14.93 7.78 -10.66
N PRO A 32 -13.70 7.31 -10.92
CA PRO A 32 -12.57 7.66 -10.09
C PRO A 32 -12.38 9.19 -10.07
N ALA A 33 -12.12 9.75 -8.87
CA ALA A 33 -11.84 11.18 -8.73
C ALA A 33 -10.63 11.56 -9.57
N ILE A 34 -10.71 12.66 -10.33
CA ILE A 34 -9.69 13.03 -11.32
C ILE A 34 -8.31 13.22 -10.67
N THR A 35 -8.25 13.67 -9.41
CA THR A 35 -7.00 13.90 -8.66
C THR A 35 -7.03 13.29 -7.27
N LEU A 36 -5.94 12.62 -6.89
CA LEU A 36 -5.70 12.17 -5.51
C LEU A 36 -5.08 13.31 -4.71
N ALA A 37 -5.88 13.96 -3.85
CA ALA A 37 -5.39 15.09 -3.05
C ALA A 37 -4.30 14.64 -2.07
N ARG A 38 -3.18 15.38 -2.02
CA ARG A 38 -2.12 15.14 -1.04
C ARG A 38 -2.50 15.78 0.30
N PRO A 39 -2.37 15.07 1.43
CA PRO A 39 -2.54 15.68 2.75
C PRO A 39 -1.54 16.82 2.96
N PRO A 40 -1.85 17.78 3.86
CA PRO A 40 -0.86 18.75 4.28
C PRO A 40 0.37 18.05 4.85
N PHE A 41 1.54 18.64 4.63
CA PHE A 41 2.76 18.16 5.24
C PHE A 41 2.65 18.24 6.76
N ALA A 42 3.06 17.17 7.44
CA ALA A 42 3.17 17.12 8.88
C ALA A 42 4.61 16.72 9.23
N ASP A 43 5.15 17.36 10.27
CA ASP A 43 6.43 16.95 10.82
C ASP A 43 6.32 15.65 11.58
N ILE A 44 7.45 14.95 11.66
CA ILE A 44 7.55 13.68 12.36
C ILE A 44 7.64 13.92 13.86
N ALA A 45 6.76 13.26 14.60
CA ALA A 45 6.76 13.29 16.06
C ALA A 45 8.12 12.82 16.60
N ARG A 46 8.82 13.71 17.31
CA ARG A 46 10.14 13.43 17.91
C ARG A 46 10.08 12.26 18.88
N ASP A 47 8.99 12.16 19.64
CA ASP A 47 8.78 11.09 20.61
C ASP A 47 8.71 9.70 19.95
N ALA A 48 8.14 9.62 18.73
CA ALA A 48 8.07 8.36 17.98
C ALA A 48 9.47 7.93 17.50
N LEU A 49 10.29 8.88 17.05
CA LEU A 49 11.70 8.63 16.71
C LEU A 49 12.52 8.24 17.93
N ALA A 50 12.39 8.97 19.04
CA ALA A 50 13.09 8.68 20.28
C ALA A 50 12.73 7.30 20.85
N ALA A 51 11.46 6.88 20.69
CA ALA A 51 11.05 5.53 21.09
C ALA A 51 11.64 4.43 20.21
N ALA A 52 11.78 4.67 18.91
CA ALA A 52 12.28 3.69 17.95
C ALA A 52 13.81 3.61 17.90
N ALA A 53 14.50 4.74 18.08
CA ALA A 53 15.94 4.89 18.05
C ALA A 53 16.36 6.09 18.92
N PRO A 54 16.53 5.89 20.25
CA PRO A 54 16.87 6.95 21.19
C PRO A 54 18.11 7.78 20.79
N ASP A 55 19.13 7.12 20.24
CA ASP A 55 20.38 7.76 19.80
C ASP A 55 20.18 8.76 18.65
N LEU A 56 19.05 8.66 17.93
CA LEU A 56 18.68 9.56 16.84
C LEU A 56 17.67 10.62 17.25
N ALA A 57 17.26 10.69 18.53
CA ALA A 57 16.22 11.61 18.99
C ALA A 57 16.53 13.09 18.67
N ALA A 58 17.80 13.48 18.79
CA ALA A 58 18.27 14.84 18.52
C ALA A 58 18.57 15.11 17.04
N VAL A 59 18.57 14.09 16.17
CA VAL A 59 18.94 14.23 14.76
C VAL A 59 17.73 14.69 13.94
N PRO A 60 17.84 15.71 13.06
CA PRO A 60 16.73 16.11 12.22
C PRO A 60 16.27 14.97 11.29
N ALA A 61 14.96 14.84 11.09
CA ALA A 61 14.36 13.70 10.38
C ALA A 61 14.84 13.56 8.93
N ASP A 62 15.22 14.65 8.26
CA ASP A 62 15.80 14.59 6.91
C ASP A 62 17.15 13.88 6.88
N PHE A 63 18.03 14.13 7.86
CA PHE A 63 19.31 13.44 7.98
C PHE A 63 19.11 11.96 8.29
N ILE A 64 18.18 11.63 9.18
CA ILE A 64 17.81 10.24 9.47
C ILE A 64 17.33 9.55 8.19
N ARG A 65 16.39 10.14 7.46
CA ARG A 65 15.87 9.58 6.18
C ARG A 65 16.98 9.40 5.15
N HIS A 66 17.92 10.35 5.06
CA HIS A 66 19.06 10.23 4.15
C HIS A 66 19.96 9.04 4.53
N GLY A 67 20.32 8.91 5.81
CA GLY A 67 21.09 7.77 6.31
C GLY A 67 20.37 6.44 6.11
N LEU A 68 19.06 6.39 6.39
CA LEU A 68 18.24 5.20 6.19
C LEU A 68 18.26 4.70 4.74
N ARG A 69 18.28 5.60 3.74
CA ARG A 69 18.40 5.23 2.33
C ARG A 69 19.73 4.53 2.02
N ALA A 70 20.83 5.01 2.61
CA ALA A 70 22.14 4.39 2.44
C ALA A 70 22.21 3.00 3.11
N THR A 71 21.54 2.84 4.26
CA THR A 71 21.51 1.57 5.02
C THR A 71 20.41 0.61 4.58
N ALA A 72 19.48 1.03 3.72
CA ALA A 72 18.32 0.23 3.30
C ALA A 72 18.70 -1.16 2.74
N PRO A 73 19.75 -1.32 1.90
CA PRO A 73 20.19 -2.64 1.44
C PRO A 73 20.58 -3.58 2.58
N ALA A 74 21.28 -3.06 3.60
CA ALA A 74 21.69 -3.83 4.77
C ALA A 74 20.49 -4.20 5.65
N MET A 75 19.55 -3.28 5.85
CA MET A 75 18.30 -3.55 6.58
C MET A 75 17.44 -4.61 5.88
N LEU A 76 17.33 -4.54 4.54
CA LEU A 76 16.68 -5.57 3.73
C LEU A 76 17.38 -6.93 3.84
N ALA A 77 18.72 -6.95 3.84
CA ALA A 77 19.48 -8.18 4.07
C ALA A 77 19.19 -8.76 5.46
N GLY A 78 19.02 -7.92 6.48
CA GLY A 78 18.62 -8.35 7.83
C GLY A 78 17.21 -8.95 7.89
N ILE A 79 16.27 -8.40 7.12
CA ILE A 79 14.94 -9.01 6.96
C ILE A 79 15.04 -10.35 6.23
N ALA A 80 15.85 -10.44 5.17
CA ALA A 80 16.06 -11.67 4.39
C ALA A 80 16.83 -12.76 5.17
N ALA A 81 17.56 -12.38 6.22
CA ALA A 81 18.27 -13.31 7.11
C ALA A 81 17.33 -14.03 8.08
N LEU A 82 16.09 -13.56 8.25
CA LEU A 82 15.07 -14.29 9.00
C LEU A 82 14.69 -15.58 8.27
N ALA A 83 14.60 -16.69 8.98
CA ALA A 83 14.14 -17.95 8.39
C ALA A 83 12.67 -17.81 7.91
N PRO A 84 12.37 -17.90 6.61
CA PRO A 84 11.02 -17.69 6.10
C PRO A 84 9.98 -18.68 6.66
N SER A 85 10.44 -19.88 7.05
CA SER A 85 9.62 -20.91 7.67
C SER A 85 9.07 -20.54 9.05
N HIS A 86 9.61 -19.51 9.70
CA HIS A 86 9.28 -19.14 11.07
C HIS A 86 8.57 -17.79 11.19
N VAL A 87 8.37 -17.08 10.08
CA VAL A 87 7.43 -15.96 9.99
C VAL A 87 6.17 -16.51 9.33
N PRO A 88 5.09 -16.77 10.09
CA PRO A 88 3.88 -17.37 9.54
C PRO A 88 3.34 -16.53 8.38
N GLN A 89 2.86 -17.17 7.31
CA GLN A 89 2.27 -16.43 6.19
C GLN A 89 0.97 -15.71 6.59
N ALA A 90 0.23 -16.28 7.53
CA ALA A 90 -0.96 -15.69 8.12
C ALA A 90 -1.16 -16.18 9.58
N LEU A 91 -1.71 -15.31 10.42
CA LEU A 91 -2.13 -15.61 11.79
C LEU A 91 -3.53 -15.06 12.03
N PRO A 92 -4.43 -15.78 12.72
CA PRO A 92 -5.70 -15.22 13.18
C PRO A 92 -5.43 -14.04 14.11
N ARG A 93 -6.17 -12.94 13.94
CA ARG A 93 -6.01 -11.73 14.76
C ARG A 93 -6.19 -12.01 16.26
N SER A 94 -7.17 -12.82 16.63
CA SER A 94 -7.42 -13.28 18.00
C SER A 94 -6.27 -14.08 18.63
N ARG A 95 -5.35 -14.59 17.81
CA ARG A 95 -4.21 -15.42 18.24
C ARG A 95 -2.86 -14.77 17.98
N LEU A 96 -2.83 -13.44 17.80
CA LEU A 96 -1.58 -12.71 17.63
C LEU A 96 -0.78 -12.74 18.94
N PRO A 97 0.40 -13.38 18.97
CA PRO A 97 1.23 -13.36 20.16
C PRO A 97 1.86 -11.96 20.34
N PRO A 98 2.22 -11.56 21.58
CA PRO A 98 2.87 -10.26 21.83
C PRO A 98 4.24 -10.14 21.16
N ALA A 99 4.90 -11.28 20.87
CA ALA A 99 6.15 -11.35 20.12
C ALA A 99 6.22 -12.68 19.36
N LEU A 100 6.96 -12.71 18.24
CA LEU A 100 7.21 -13.93 17.47
C LEU A 100 8.66 -14.38 17.60
N SER A 101 8.85 -15.66 17.88
CA SER A 101 10.15 -16.32 17.94
C SER A 101 10.66 -16.67 16.54
N VAL A 102 11.60 -15.88 16.00
CA VAL A 102 12.14 -16.11 14.66
C VAL A 102 13.63 -16.45 14.74
N PRO A 103 14.05 -17.67 14.35
CA PRO A 103 15.44 -18.03 14.24
C PRO A 103 16.10 -17.30 13.07
N LEU A 104 17.38 -17.00 13.25
CA LEU A 104 18.22 -16.34 12.26
C LEU A 104 18.95 -17.39 11.43
N ARG A 105 19.08 -17.14 10.13
CA ARG A 105 20.03 -17.90 9.31
C ARG A 105 21.44 -17.60 9.80
N ALA A 106 22.25 -18.64 10.00
CA ALA A 106 23.65 -18.48 10.36
C ALA A 106 24.36 -17.67 9.25
N PRO A 107 25.17 -16.68 9.61
CA PRO A 107 25.97 -15.93 8.64
C PRO A 107 27.11 -16.83 8.16
N ALA A 108 27.70 -16.49 7.02
CA ALA A 108 28.93 -17.16 6.59
C ALA A 108 30.06 -16.86 7.59
N PRO A 109 31.02 -17.77 7.80
CA PRO A 109 32.15 -17.53 8.68
C PRO A 109 32.86 -16.21 8.32
N GLY A 110 33.12 -15.36 9.31
CA GLY A 110 33.79 -14.07 9.11
C GLY A 110 32.91 -12.93 8.57
N THR A 111 31.62 -13.16 8.29
CA THR A 111 30.69 -12.07 7.91
C THR A 111 29.87 -11.57 9.10
N PRO A 112 29.84 -10.25 9.37
CA PRO A 112 29.01 -9.70 10.43
C PRO A 112 27.52 -9.82 10.06
N HIS A 113 26.67 -9.98 11.08
CA HIS A 113 25.24 -10.00 10.86
C HIS A 113 24.73 -8.64 10.35
N PRO A 114 23.86 -8.62 9.33
CA PRO A 114 23.19 -7.40 8.90
C PRO A 114 22.26 -6.87 10.01
N PRO A 115 21.90 -5.57 9.98
CA PRO A 115 20.99 -4.98 10.95
C PRO A 115 19.61 -5.65 10.86
N LEU A 116 19.26 -6.39 11.91
CA LEU A 116 18.05 -7.23 11.95
C LEU A 116 16.78 -6.37 12.24
N PRO A 117 15.58 -6.78 11.78
CA PRO A 117 14.31 -6.05 11.98
C PRO A 117 13.81 -6.01 13.43
N THR A 118 13.70 -4.83 14.02
CA THR A 118 13.33 -4.64 15.44
C THR A 118 11.90 -5.05 15.80
N HIS A 119 10.97 -5.03 14.85
CA HIS A 119 9.53 -5.18 15.07
C HIS A 119 8.92 -6.09 14.00
N ILE A 120 7.75 -6.66 14.30
CA ILE A 120 6.89 -7.28 13.29
C ILE A 120 5.56 -6.55 13.31
N VAL A 121 5.10 -6.10 12.15
CA VAL A 121 3.76 -5.51 12.00
C VAL A 121 2.83 -6.54 11.42
N ALA A 122 1.75 -6.87 12.14
CA ALA A 122 0.67 -7.68 11.61
C ALA A 122 -0.35 -6.80 10.89
N VAL A 123 -0.52 -7.04 9.59
CA VAL A 123 -1.48 -6.30 8.75
C VAL A 123 -2.69 -7.17 8.49
N SER A 124 -3.87 -6.68 8.87
CA SER A 124 -5.14 -7.39 8.69
C SER A 124 -5.80 -7.06 7.35
N ALA A 125 -6.49 -8.04 6.77
CA ALA A 125 -7.43 -7.79 5.68
C ALA A 125 -8.58 -6.85 6.11
N ALA A 126 -9.26 -6.18 5.18
CA ALA A 126 -10.47 -5.44 5.52
C ALA A 126 -11.53 -6.43 5.98
N ALA A 127 -12.03 -6.25 7.19
CA ALA A 127 -13.15 -7.03 7.69
C ALA A 127 -14.36 -6.81 6.76
N LYS A 128 -14.93 -7.89 6.23
CA LYS A 128 -16.19 -7.85 5.47
C LYS A 128 -17.39 -8.12 6.38
N SER A 129 -17.13 -8.65 7.57
CA SER A 129 -18.10 -9.00 8.61
C SER A 129 -17.48 -8.74 9.99
N SER A 130 -18.31 -8.61 11.02
CA SER A 130 -17.84 -8.53 12.42
C SER A 130 -17.02 -9.75 12.85
N LYS A 131 -17.28 -10.92 12.26
CA LYS A 131 -16.50 -12.13 12.48
C LYS A 131 -15.08 -12.03 11.89
N ASP A 132 -14.96 -11.45 10.69
CA ASP A 132 -13.65 -11.18 10.08
C ASP A 132 -12.84 -10.14 10.85
N GLU A 133 -13.51 -9.26 11.60
CA GLU A 133 -12.84 -8.26 12.42
C GLU A 133 -12.08 -8.89 13.59
N MET A 134 -12.61 -9.98 14.16
CA MET A 134 -12.01 -10.66 15.31
C MET A 134 -11.05 -11.80 14.91
N ASP A 135 -11.37 -12.57 13.87
CA ASP A 135 -10.62 -13.76 13.47
C ASP A 135 -10.00 -13.67 12.06
N GLY A 136 -10.04 -12.49 11.44
CA GLY A 136 -9.50 -12.28 10.10
C GLY A 136 -8.02 -12.66 10.00
N PRO A 137 -7.57 -13.16 8.83
CA PRO A 137 -6.17 -13.48 8.61
C PRO A 137 -5.34 -12.20 8.62
N THR A 138 -4.32 -12.19 9.46
CA THR A 138 -3.32 -11.13 9.56
C THR A 138 -1.99 -11.63 9.02
N ARG A 139 -1.25 -10.77 8.31
CA ARG A 139 0.04 -11.12 7.74
C ARG A 139 1.15 -10.39 8.50
N PRO A 140 2.09 -11.09 9.15
CA PRO A 140 3.22 -10.47 9.83
C PRO A 140 4.28 -9.99 8.84
N PHE A 141 4.78 -8.77 9.04
CA PHE A 141 5.84 -8.14 8.26
C PHE A 141 6.98 -7.68 9.18
N PRO A 142 8.15 -8.33 9.13
CA PRO A 142 9.31 -7.87 9.88
C PRO A 142 9.84 -6.55 9.34
N MET A 143 10.17 -5.62 10.24
CA MET A 143 10.65 -4.30 9.88
C MET A 143 11.46 -3.59 10.97
N HIS A 144 12.10 -2.50 10.57
CA HIS A 144 12.84 -1.60 11.45
C HIS A 144 11.94 -0.44 11.87
N ALA A 145 11.69 -0.31 13.17
CA ALA A 145 10.83 0.73 13.75
C ALA A 145 11.26 2.14 13.36
N VAL A 146 12.58 2.36 13.30
CA VAL A 146 13.15 3.64 12.88
C VAL A 146 12.71 4.05 11.47
N VAL A 147 12.45 3.09 10.57
CA VAL A 147 11.94 3.39 9.22
C VAL A 147 10.49 3.87 9.30
N LEU A 148 9.64 3.23 10.10
CA LEU A 148 8.27 3.72 10.30
C LEU A 148 8.25 5.08 10.95
N ALA A 149 8.97 5.24 12.06
CA ALA A 149 9.03 6.49 12.79
C ALA A 149 9.57 7.63 11.91
N ALA A 150 10.59 7.38 11.09
CA ALA A 150 11.18 8.38 10.20
C ALA A 150 10.37 8.66 8.92
N HIS A 151 9.31 7.91 8.64
CA HIS A 151 8.51 8.09 7.42
C HIS A 151 7.02 8.25 7.66
N CYS A 152 6.48 7.96 8.85
CA CYS A 152 5.03 7.96 9.12
C CYS A 152 4.71 8.92 10.27
N THR A 153 3.97 9.99 9.98
CA THR A 153 3.64 11.07 10.94
C THR A 153 2.46 10.72 11.84
N LYS A 154 1.59 9.80 11.42
CA LYS A 154 0.39 9.38 12.17
C LYS A 154 0.58 8.06 12.91
N LEU A 155 1.79 7.51 12.86
CA LEU A 155 2.09 6.28 13.55
C LEU A 155 2.26 6.58 15.05
N THR A 156 1.47 5.90 15.89
CA THR A 156 1.61 6.01 17.34
C THR A 156 2.97 5.51 17.80
N ARG A 157 3.40 5.97 18.98
CA ARG A 157 4.64 5.52 19.61
C ARG A 157 4.72 3.98 19.60
N LEU A 158 5.79 3.46 19.01
CA LEU A 158 6.06 2.02 18.96
C LEU A 158 6.52 1.53 20.34
N PRO A 159 6.12 0.31 20.77
CA PRO A 159 6.63 -0.27 22.01
C PRO A 159 8.15 -0.47 21.90
N PRO A 160 8.91 -0.33 23.00
CA PRO A 160 10.34 -0.58 22.97
C PRO A 160 10.62 -2.04 22.63
N SER A 161 11.59 -2.30 21.74
CA SER A 161 12.04 -3.66 21.46
C SER A 161 12.88 -4.17 22.63
N SER A 162 12.40 -5.19 23.34
CA SER A 162 13.02 -5.76 24.54
C SER A 162 14.27 -6.62 24.29
N SER A 163 15.00 -6.40 23.19
CA SER A 163 16.18 -7.20 22.84
C SER A 163 17.47 -6.36 22.88
N PRO A 164 18.06 -6.15 24.07
CA PRO A 164 19.30 -5.39 24.24
C PRO A 164 20.58 -6.23 24.03
N SER A 165 20.48 -7.52 23.66
CA SER A 165 21.62 -8.43 23.69
C SER A 165 22.06 -8.83 22.28
N PRO A 166 23.38 -8.77 21.96
CA PRO A 166 23.89 -9.18 20.66
C PRO A 166 23.48 -10.63 20.36
N PRO A 167 23.10 -10.93 19.10
CA PRO A 167 22.69 -12.28 18.73
C PRO A 167 23.89 -13.22 18.82
N LEU A 168 23.86 -14.14 19.80
CA LEU A 168 24.67 -15.35 19.72
C LEU A 168 24.20 -16.21 18.54
N PRO A 169 25.09 -16.97 17.88
CA PRO A 169 24.69 -17.89 16.82
C PRO A 169 23.67 -18.91 17.34
N GLY A 170 22.59 -19.13 16.59
CA GLY A 170 21.47 -20.01 16.97
C GLY A 170 20.36 -19.36 17.79
N ARG A 171 20.41 -18.04 18.04
CA ARG A 171 19.43 -17.36 18.90
C ARG A 171 18.14 -17.00 18.16
N ILE A 172 17.03 -17.22 18.86
CA ILE A 172 15.68 -16.80 18.50
C ILE A 172 15.53 -15.32 18.80
N ARG A 173 14.97 -14.54 17.87
CA ARG A 173 14.58 -13.16 18.13
C ARG A 173 13.10 -13.07 18.47
N HIS A 174 12.74 -12.16 19.37
CA HIS A 174 11.36 -11.88 19.76
C HIS A 174 10.97 -10.41 19.47
N PRO A 175 10.92 -9.98 18.19
CA PRO A 175 10.39 -8.66 17.87
C PRO A 175 8.95 -8.54 18.38
N PRO A 176 8.58 -7.43 19.03
CA PRO A 176 7.20 -7.17 19.41
C PRO A 176 6.33 -7.12 18.17
N LEU A 177 5.12 -7.67 18.30
CA LEU A 177 4.13 -7.70 17.25
C LEU A 177 3.18 -6.51 17.41
N LEU A 178 3.19 -5.61 16.44
CA LEU A 178 2.27 -4.49 16.39
C LEU A 178 1.10 -4.84 15.46
N ASP A 179 -0.09 -4.85 16.02
CA ASP A 179 -1.31 -4.99 15.24
C ASP A 179 -1.72 -3.62 14.67
N VAL A 180 -1.64 -3.49 13.34
CA VAL A 180 -2.09 -2.28 12.65
C VAL A 180 -3.49 -2.57 12.08
N HIS A 181 -4.50 -2.04 12.77
CA HIS A 181 -5.89 -2.23 12.39
C HIS A 181 -6.25 -1.42 11.14
N ARG A 182 -6.96 -2.07 10.23
CA ARG A 182 -7.50 -1.50 9.00
C ARG A 182 -8.89 -0.95 9.33
N PRO A 183 -9.17 0.37 9.25
CA PRO A 183 -10.52 0.85 9.51
C PRO A 183 -11.53 0.15 8.59
N PRO A 184 -12.73 -0.22 9.09
CA PRO A 184 -13.64 -1.23 8.52
C PRO A 184 -14.30 -0.88 7.18
N ARG A 185 -13.84 0.16 6.48
CA ARG A 185 -14.40 0.59 5.19
C ARG A 185 -13.39 0.73 4.06
N ARG A 186 -12.14 0.27 4.23
CA ARG A 186 -11.08 0.60 3.28
C ARG A 186 -10.22 -0.60 2.96
N ARG A 187 -10.10 -0.94 1.68
CA ARG A 187 -9.25 -2.01 1.16
C ARG A 187 -7.75 -1.62 1.14
N LEU A 188 -7.25 -1.12 2.26
CA LEU A 188 -5.86 -0.81 2.61
C LEU A 188 -4.86 -2.00 2.70
N LEU A 189 -3.86 -2.06 1.82
CA LEU A 189 -2.76 -3.04 1.77
C LEU A 189 -3.10 -4.42 1.14
N ARG A 190 -3.09 -4.47 -0.20
CA ARG A 190 -2.46 -5.59 -0.93
C ARG A 190 -1.03 -5.27 -1.36
N ALA A 191 -0.59 -4.03 -1.19
CA ALA A 191 0.79 -3.67 -1.48
C ALA A 191 1.70 -4.23 -0.36
N PRO A 192 2.64 -5.14 -0.68
CA PRO A 192 3.64 -5.55 0.31
C PRO A 192 4.37 -4.31 0.81
N ALA A 193 4.89 -4.31 2.04
CA ALA A 193 5.80 -3.27 2.58
C ALA A 193 7.11 -3.06 1.76
N ARG A 194 7.21 -3.68 0.57
CA ARG A 194 8.30 -3.60 -0.40
C ARG A 194 8.59 -2.18 -0.95
N PRO A 195 7.62 -1.30 -1.28
CA PRO A 195 7.94 -0.02 -1.89
C PRO A 195 8.55 0.99 -0.92
N LEU A 196 8.43 0.77 0.40
CA LEU A 196 9.07 1.60 1.43
C LEU A 196 10.53 1.20 1.71
N LEU A 197 10.91 -0.04 1.40
CA LEU A 197 12.25 -0.57 1.68
C LEU A 197 13.10 -0.83 0.43
N LEU A 198 12.52 -0.86 -0.78
CA LEU A 198 13.34 -1.01 -1.98
C LEU A 198 14.14 0.28 -2.27
N PRO A 199 15.47 0.20 -2.40
CA PRO A 199 16.25 1.28 -2.99
C PRO A 199 15.74 1.54 -4.42
N ARG A 200 15.20 2.74 -4.65
CA ARG A 200 14.79 3.27 -5.97
C ARG A 200 15.99 3.55 -6.90
N ALA A 201 16.93 2.62 -7.03
CA ALA A 201 18.14 2.80 -7.83
C ALA A 201 18.56 1.44 -8.41
N PRO A 202 17.98 1.03 -9.55
CA PRO A 202 18.68 1.33 -10.81
C PRO A 202 17.79 1.71 -12.00
N ARG A 203 16.46 1.55 -11.94
CA ARG A 203 15.58 1.78 -13.10
C ARG A 203 15.35 3.25 -13.45
N ARG A 204 15.40 4.18 -12.48
CA ARG A 204 15.36 5.63 -12.77
C ARG A 204 16.61 6.09 -13.54
N ARG A 205 17.80 5.58 -13.19
CA ARG A 205 19.04 5.89 -13.91
C ARG A 205 19.09 5.27 -15.30
N ALA A 206 18.60 4.04 -15.48
CA ALA A 206 18.58 3.39 -16.79
C ALA A 206 17.61 4.03 -17.79
N VAL A 207 16.49 4.59 -17.31
CA VAL A 207 15.55 5.36 -18.15
C VAL A 207 16.09 6.76 -18.43
N LEU A 208 16.67 7.45 -17.44
CA LEU A 208 17.22 8.80 -17.64
C LEU A 208 18.52 8.82 -18.46
N HIS A 209 19.42 7.84 -18.33
CA HIS A 209 20.64 7.74 -19.16
C HIS A 209 20.36 7.37 -20.62
N ARG A 210 19.22 6.73 -20.91
CA ARG A 210 18.79 6.46 -22.30
C ARG A 210 18.11 7.66 -22.97
N LEU A 211 17.76 8.70 -22.20
CA LEU A 211 17.00 9.85 -22.69
C LEU A 211 17.86 11.10 -22.95
N HIS A 212 19.13 11.14 -22.51
CA HIS A 212 20.02 12.27 -22.78
C HIS A 212 21.49 11.85 -22.96
N PRO A 213 21.94 11.59 -24.20
CA PRO A 213 23.35 11.65 -24.55
C PRO A 213 23.68 13.09 -25.02
N GLY A 214 24.38 13.86 -24.19
CA GLY A 214 25.24 14.95 -24.63
C GLY A 214 24.64 16.36 -24.84
N SER A 215 25.43 17.34 -24.40
CA SER A 215 25.32 18.81 -24.55
C SER A 215 24.29 19.54 -23.68
N ALA A 216 24.76 20.60 -23.02
CA ALA A 216 23.99 21.45 -22.12
C ALA A 216 23.17 22.48 -22.91
N PRO A 217 21.83 22.49 -22.82
CA PRO A 217 21.02 23.58 -23.32
C PRO A 217 20.64 24.56 -22.21
N ASP A 218 20.27 25.76 -22.63
CA ASP A 218 19.57 26.79 -21.87
C ASP A 218 18.53 26.19 -20.89
N PRO A 219 18.50 26.60 -19.60
CA PRO A 219 17.65 26.00 -18.57
C PRO A 219 16.15 25.96 -18.92
N ALA A 220 15.65 26.92 -19.72
CA ALA A 220 14.27 26.93 -20.18
C ALA A 220 13.98 25.80 -21.20
N HIS A 221 14.90 25.58 -22.14
CA HIS A 221 14.80 24.51 -23.13
C HIS A 221 14.99 23.13 -22.51
N ALA A 222 15.91 22.97 -21.54
CA ALA A 222 16.08 21.73 -20.80
C ALA A 222 14.84 21.37 -19.97
N PHE A 223 14.17 22.37 -19.38
CA PHE A 223 12.93 22.18 -18.64
C PHE A 223 11.77 21.76 -19.55
N LEU A 224 11.57 22.44 -20.68
CA LEU A 224 10.52 22.10 -21.65
C LEU A 224 10.76 20.73 -22.29
N ALA A 225 11.99 20.42 -22.68
CA ALA A 225 12.37 19.09 -23.18
C ALA A 225 12.13 18.01 -22.10
N GLY A 226 12.44 18.31 -20.83
CA GLY A 226 12.15 17.44 -19.70
C GLY A 226 10.65 17.21 -19.50
N ILE A 227 9.82 18.25 -19.60
CA ILE A 227 8.34 18.12 -19.53
C ILE A 227 7.81 17.30 -20.69
N LEU A 228 8.25 17.59 -21.91
CA LEU A 228 7.80 16.86 -23.11
C LEU A 228 8.20 15.40 -23.04
N SER A 229 9.43 15.10 -22.61
CA SER A 229 9.93 13.74 -22.35
C SER A 229 9.11 13.03 -21.27
N LEU A 230 8.71 13.74 -20.22
CA LEU A 230 7.86 13.18 -19.17
C LEU A 230 6.46 12.83 -19.72
N ARG A 231 5.85 13.72 -20.50
CA ARG A 231 4.52 13.49 -21.10
C ARG A 231 4.55 12.36 -22.12
N THR A 232 5.59 12.24 -22.94
CA THR A 232 5.72 11.13 -23.90
C THR A 232 5.96 9.81 -23.17
N ALA A 233 6.81 9.79 -22.14
CA ALA A 233 7.02 8.62 -21.29
C ALA A 233 5.72 8.18 -20.60
N GLN A 234 4.94 9.13 -20.09
CA GLN A 234 3.64 8.87 -19.45
C GLN A 234 2.62 8.28 -20.42
N ARG A 235 2.52 8.81 -21.64
CA ARG A 235 1.68 8.21 -22.70
C ARG A 235 2.13 6.80 -23.05
N ALA A 236 3.44 6.58 -23.19
CA ALA A 236 3.98 5.25 -23.48
C ALA A 236 3.66 4.23 -22.36
N LEU A 237 3.75 4.65 -21.09
CA LEU A 237 3.35 3.83 -19.95
C LEU A 237 1.84 3.53 -19.96
N ALA A 238 1.00 4.52 -20.26
CA ALA A 238 -0.44 4.34 -20.37
C ALA A 238 -0.80 3.37 -21.50
N SER A 239 -0.20 3.51 -22.69
CA SER A 239 -0.39 2.58 -23.81
C SER A 239 0.09 1.17 -23.48
N HIS A 240 1.23 1.04 -22.77
CA HIS A 240 1.72 -0.26 -22.33
C HIS A 240 0.78 -0.93 -21.34
N LEU A 241 0.27 -0.18 -20.36
CA LEU A 241 -0.70 -0.68 -19.39
C LEU A 241 -2.03 -1.06 -20.07
N TYR A 242 -2.51 -0.24 -21.00
CA TYR A 242 -3.69 -0.54 -21.83
C TYR A 242 -3.52 -1.86 -22.60
N ALA A 243 -2.38 -2.03 -23.29
CA ALA A 243 -2.07 -3.26 -24.02
C ALA A 243 -1.94 -4.47 -23.09
N ALA A 244 -1.29 -4.32 -21.92
CA ALA A 244 -1.15 -5.38 -20.92
C ALA A 244 -2.48 -5.81 -20.31
N ALA A 245 -3.44 -4.89 -20.21
CA ALA A 245 -4.81 -5.16 -19.79
C ALA A 245 -5.71 -5.64 -20.95
N SER A 246 -5.17 -5.82 -22.16
CA SER A 246 -5.92 -6.15 -23.38
C SER A 246 -7.09 -5.19 -23.66
N GLY A 247 -6.95 -3.92 -23.28
CA GLY A 247 -8.02 -2.92 -23.34
C GLY A 247 -9.23 -3.18 -22.45
N ASN A 248 -9.15 -4.14 -21.52
CA ASN A 248 -10.24 -4.46 -20.60
C ASN A 248 -10.39 -3.35 -19.54
N LEU A 249 -11.49 -2.58 -19.65
CA LEU A 249 -11.80 -1.49 -18.73
C LEU A 249 -11.94 -1.96 -17.27
N THR A 250 -12.50 -3.16 -17.02
CA THR A 250 -12.65 -3.71 -15.67
C THR A 250 -11.30 -3.93 -15.00
N THR A 251 -10.33 -4.51 -15.72
CA THR A 251 -8.95 -4.70 -15.22
C THR A 251 -8.28 -3.36 -14.91
N LEU A 252 -8.48 -2.34 -15.76
CA LEU A 252 -7.95 -1.00 -15.53
C LEU A 252 -8.60 -0.32 -14.31
N MET A 253 -9.90 -0.51 -14.10
CA MET A 253 -10.60 -0.06 -12.90
C MET A 253 -10.09 -0.75 -11.64
N GLU A 254 -9.73 -2.04 -11.71
CA GLU A 254 -9.07 -2.74 -10.60
C GLU A 254 -7.70 -2.14 -10.28
N HIS A 255 -6.90 -1.81 -11.30
CA HIS A 255 -5.63 -1.10 -11.11
C HIS A 255 -5.83 0.28 -10.47
N ALA A 256 -6.84 1.05 -10.90
CA ALA A 256 -7.21 2.32 -10.27
C ALA A 256 -7.60 2.11 -8.80
N GLY A 257 -8.37 1.07 -8.52
CA GLY A 257 -8.70 0.63 -7.17
C GLY A 257 -7.45 0.45 -6.31
N HIS A 258 -6.46 -0.31 -6.79
CA HIS A 258 -5.21 -0.54 -6.06
C HIS A 258 -4.39 0.73 -5.81
N VAL A 259 -4.31 1.65 -6.78
CA VAL A 259 -3.61 2.94 -6.59
C VAL A 259 -4.32 3.80 -5.56
N LYS A 260 -5.65 3.86 -5.60
CA LYS A 260 -6.47 4.56 -4.60
C LYS A 260 -6.34 3.94 -3.21
N GLU A 261 -6.27 2.62 -3.11
CA GLU A 261 -6.01 1.93 -1.84
C GLU A 261 -4.65 2.33 -1.26
N LEU A 262 -3.60 2.33 -2.08
CA LEU A 262 -2.26 2.77 -1.66
C LEU A 262 -2.24 4.24 -1.23
N TRP A 263 -2.94 5.11 -1.96
CA TRP A 263 -3.11 6.51 -1.56
C TRP A 263 -3.72 6.59 -0.16
N GLN A 264 -4.83 5.91 0.09
CA GLN A 264 -5.48 5.91 1.39
C GLN A 264 -4.56 5.36 2.49
N ASP A 265 -3.75 4.34 2.20
CA ASP A 265 -2.75 3.79 3.12
C ASP A 265 -1.73 4.85 3.52
N MET A 266 -1.20 5.55 2.52
CA MET A 266 -0.23 6.62 2.73
C MET A 266 -0.82 7.78 3.52
N VAL A 267 -2.09 8.15 3.27
CA VAL A 267 -2.81 9.18 4.05
C VAL A 267 -3.05 8.73 5.49
N ALA A 268 -3.41 7.46 5.71
CA ALA A 268 -3.70 6.91 7.03
C ALA A 268 -2.44 6.83 7.90
N LEU A 269 -1.32 6.40 7.32
CA LEU A 269 -0.01 6.34 7.98
C LEU A 269 0.66 7.73 8.08
N GLY A 270 0.18 8.71 7.31
CA GLY A 270 0.80 10.03 7.24
C GLY A 270 2.20 9.97 6.64
N VAL A 271 2.36 9.27 5.52
CA VAL A 271 3.67 9.00 4.91
C VAL A 271 4.33 10.29 4.43
N CYS A 272 5.55 10.55 4.90
CA CYS A 272 6.37 11.72 4.58
C CYS A 272 7.56 11.33 3.68
N ASP A 273 7.26 10.79 2.49
CA ASP A 273 8.25 10.46 1.47
C ASP A 273 7.87 11.09 0.11
N PRO A 274 8.53 12.18 -0.31
CA PRO A 274 8.22 12.85 -1.58
C PRO A 274 8.37 11.94 -2.81
N GLY A 275 9.32 11.01 -2.78
CA GLY A 275 9.55 10.08 -3.88
C GLY A 275 8.44 9.05 -4.02
N LEU A 276 7.81 8.65 -2.91
CA LEU A 276 6.65 7.77 -2.91
C LEU A 276 5.38 8.47 -3.38
N TRP A 277 5.14 9.71 -2.94
CA TRP A 277 4.04 10.53 -3.47
C TRP A 277 4.18 10.74 -4.98
N ALA A 278 5.35 11.14 -5.46
CA ALA A 278 5.59 11.31 -6.90
C ALA A 278 5.40 10.01 -7.71
N ALA A 279 5.74 8.85 -7.14
CA ALA A 279 5.50 7.57 -7.80
C ALA A 279 4.01 7.21 -7.85
N LEU A 280 3.25 7.57 -6.81
CA LEU A 280 1.81 7.38 -6.76
C LEU A 280 1.10 8.26 -7.79
N ASP A 281 1.52 9.53 -7.92
CA ASP A 281 0.98 10.46 -8.91
C ASP A 281 1.17 9.90 -10.33
N VAL A 282 2.40 9.47 -10.66
CA VAL A 282 2.70 8.85 -11.95
C VAL A 282 1.85 7.59 -12.19
N ALA A 283 1.69 6.73 -11.17
CA ALA A 283 0.87 5.53 -11.29
C ALA A 283 -0.61 5.86 -11.53
N TRP A 284 -1.15 6.85 -10.81
CA TRP A 284 -2.52 7.31 -10.95
C TRP A 284 -2.78 7.86 -12.35
N GLU A 285 -1.92 8.76 -12.82
CA GLU A 285 -2.07 9.35 -14.15
C GLU A 285 -1.87 8.31 -15.27
N THR A 286 -0.98 7.33 -15.08
CA THR A 286 -0.79 6.22 -16.03
C THR A 286 -2.07 5.39 -16.17
N VAL A 287 -2.73 5.05 -15.05
CA VAL A 287 -3.98 4.29 -15.06
C VAL A 287 -5.11 5.10 -15.69
N LEU A 288 -5.26 6.38 -15.34
CA LEU A 288 -6.26 7.25 -15.96
C LEU A 288 -6.04 7.40 -17.48
N GLY A 289 -4.79 7.54 -17.91
CA GLY A 289 -4.43 7.55 -19.34
C GLY A 289 -4.83 6.27 -20.06
N ALA A 290 -4.55 5.11 -19.46
CA ALA A 290 -4.93 3.81 -20.02
C ALA A 290 -6.45 3.61 -20.08
N MET A 291 -7.19 4.07 -19.06
CA MET A 291 -8.65 4.05 -19.05
C MET A 291 -9.24 4.95 -20.14
N ASN A 292 -8.63 6.12 -20.37
CA ASN A 292 -9.06 7.03 -21.44
C ASN A 292 -8.87 6.41 -22.83
N LEU A 293 -7.77 5.69 -23.05
CA LEU A 293 -7.55 4.92 -24.28
C LEU A 293 -8.62 3.82 -24.47
N ALA A 294 -8.97 3.11 -23.39
CA ALA A 294 -10.02 2.08 -23.43
C ALA A 294 -11.43 2.65 -23.67
N ALA A 295 -11.72 3.85 -23.18
CA ALA A 295 -12.99 4.54 -23.41
C ALA A 295 -13.10 5.08 -24.85
N HIS A 296 -11.97 5.35 -25.51
CA HIS A 296 -11.91 5.95 -26.85
C HIS A 296 -10.98 5.15 -27.79
N PRO A 297 -11.34 3.91 -28.15
CA PRO A 297 -10.50 3.05 -28.99
C PRO A 297 -10.27 3.61 -30.41
N ASN A 298 -11.14 4.52 -30.88
CA ASN A 298 -11.09 5.08 -32.24
C ASN A 298 -10.41 6.47 -32.34
N ALA A 299 -9.74 6.94 -31.27
CA ALA A 299 -9.06 8.25 -31.24
C ALA A 299 -7.54 8.15 -31.48
N GLN A 300 -7.06 7.03 -32.03
CA GLN A 300 -5.67 6.84 -32.45
C GLN A 300 -5.45 7.24 -33.90
#